data_AF-F0IEK1-F1
#
_entry.id   AF-F0IEK1-F1
#
_cell.length_a   1.000
_cell.length_b   1.000
_cell.length_c   1.000
_cell.angle_alpha   90.00
_cell.angle_beta   90.00
_cell.angle_gamma   90.00
#
_symmetry.space_group_name_H-M   'P 1'
#
loop_
_entity.id
_entity.type
_entity.pdbx_description
1 polymer ?
#
loop_
_entity_poly.entity_id
_entity_poly.type
_entity_poly.pdbx_seq_one_letter_code
_entity_poly.pdbx_strand_id
1 'polypeptide(L)'
;MPENKQFTSTHKIYVDYKPAELQKGENQEWRIVFYAKVPAKNEKKRFRKRMSPMTPNRDREKYAKRMIATINQKLESGWSPFYDDPNVRYKSLDYCADLFLSMQ
;
A
#
# COMPACT_ATOMS: atom_id res chain seq x y z
N MET A 1 -29.77 -23.22 30.94
CA MET A 1 -28.82 -23.42 29.84
C MET A 1 -27.99 -22.14 29.72
N PRO A 2 -26.66 -22.17 29.84
CA PRO A 2 -25.88 -20.96 29.62
C PRO A 2 -25.86 -20.62 28.12
N GLU A 3 -26.10 -19.36 27.80
CA GLU A 3 -26.09 -18.86 26.42
C GLU A 3 -24.66 -18.88 25.85
N ASN A 4 -24.47 -19.60 24.75
CA ASN A 4 -23.22 -19.65 24.02
C ASN A 4 -23.01 -18.33 23.25
N LYS A 5 -22.39 -17.34 23.91
CA LYS A 5 -22.00 -16.08 23.27
C LYS A 5 -20.78 -16.35 22.38
N GLN A 6 -21.01 -16.49 21.08
CA GLN A 6 -19.95 -16.54 20.09
C GLN A 6 -19.21 -15.20 20.06
N PHE A 7 -18.04 -15.13 20.68
CA PHE A 7 -17.12 -14.00 20.49
C PHE A 7 -16.52 -14.12 19.09
N THR A 8 -17.19 -13.51 18.10
CA THR A 8 -16.58 -13.30 16.78
C THR A 8 -15.37 -12.39 16.98
N SER A 9 -14.17 -12.88 16.69
CA SER A 9 -12.96 -12.07 16.75
C SER A 9 -13.14 -10.80 15.93
N THR A 10 -13.14 -9.64 16.60
CA THR A 10 -13.13 -8.31 15.99
C THR A 10 -11.76 -7.98 15.41
N HIS A 11 -10.96 -8.97 14.98
CA HIS A 11 -9.79 -8.72 14.16
C HIS A 11 -10.27 -8.11 12.85
N LYS A 12 -10.36 -6.78 12.83
CA LYS A 12 -10.49 -6.00 11.62
C LYS A 12 -9.20 -6.24 10.85
N ILE A 13 -9.22 -7.22 9.96
CA ILE A 13 -8.32 -7.25 8.80
C ILE A 13 -8.39 -5.82 8.24
N TYR A 14 -7.25 -5.15 8.00
CA TYR A 14 -7.14 -3.72 7.63
C TYR A 14 -7.08 -2.66 8.77
N VAL A 15 -6.58 -2.95 9.98
CA VAL A 15 -6.25 -1.85 10.94
C VAL A 15 -5.24 -0.87 10.32
N ASP A 16 -4.23 -1.38 9.62
CA ASP A 16 -3.07 -0.59 9.19
C ASP A 16 -3.13 -0.09 7.74
N TYR A 17 -4.10 -0.51 6.93
CA TYR A 17 -4.29 0.01 5.58
C TYR A 17 -5.76 0.00 5.14
N LYS A 18 -6.07 0.55 3.96
CA LYS A 18 -7.30 0.28 3.21
C LYS A 18 -6.85 -0.23 1.84
N PRO A 19 -7.38 -1.36 1.34
CA PRO A 19 -6.94 -1.96 0.09
C PRO A 19 -7.09 -0.99 -1.10
N ALA A 20 -6.32 -1.26 -2.13
CA ALA A 20 -6.30 -0.53 -3.37
C ALA A 20 -7.56 -0.75 -4.20
N GLU A 21 -8.11 0.35 -4.70
CA GLU A 21 -9.31 0.40 -5.52
C GLU A 21 -9.03 1.20 -6.80
N LEU A 22 -9.68 0.80 -7.90
CA LEU A 22 -9.63 1.53 -9.16
C LEU A 22 -10.63 2.69 -9.13
N GLN A 23 -10.16 3.91 -9.25
CA GLN A 23 -10.98 5.09 -9.49
C GLN A 23 -10.84 5.54 -10.95
N LYS A 24 -11.97 5.53 -11.67
CA LYS A 24 -12.06 6.08 -13.03
C LYS A 24 -12.54 7.53 -12.89
N GLY A 25 -11.62 8.48 -13.08
CA GLY A 25 -11.94 9.90 -13.06
C GLY A 25 -12.49 10.39 -14.39
N GLU A 26 -12.90 11.66 -14.40
CA GLU A 26 -13.24 12.41 -15.61
C GLU A 26 -12.03 12.45 -16.57
N ASN A 27 -12.27 12.62 -17.87
CA ASN A 27 -11.22 12.68 -18.92
C ASN A 27 -10.31 11.44 -19.03
N GLN A 28 -10.86 10.24 -18.79
CA GLN A 28 -10.12 8.97 -18.88
C GLN A 28 -8.91 8.88 -17.92
N GLU A 29 -8.91 9.66 -16.84
CA GLU A 29 -7.87 9.62 -15.82
C GLU A 29 -8.13 8.49 -14.82
N TRP A 30 -7.50 7.35 -15.04
CA TRP A 30 -7.61 6.24 -14.10
C TRP A 30 -6.53 6.34 -13.03
N ARG A 31 -6.93 6.15 -11.77
CA ARG A 31 -6.07 6.20 -10.60
C ARG A 31 -6.32 4.98 -9.73
N ILE A 32 -5.25 4.39 -9.20
CA ILE A 32 -5.37 3.43 -8.10
C ILE A 32 -5.23 4.19 -6.80
N VAL A 33 -6.22 4.04 -5.92
CA VAL A 33 -6.28 4.75 -4.64
C VAL A 33 -6.30 3.74 -3.50
N PHE A 34 -5.46 3.96 -2.52
CA PHE A 34 -5.35 3.15 -1.31
C PHE A 34 -4.95 4.01 -0.12
N TYR A 35 -5.00 3.44 1.08
CA TYR A 35 -4.61 4.15 2.28
C TYR A 35 -3.64 3.32 3.09
N ALA A 36 -2.63 3.94 3.68
CA ALA A 36 -1.73 3.31 4.63
C ALA A 36 -1.67 4.13 5.92
N LYS A 37 -1.62 3.44 7.06
CA LYS A 37 -1.51 4.04 8.38
C LYS A 37 -0.09 4.52 8.62
N VAL A 38 0.04 5.72 9.15
CA VAL A 38 1.31 6.26 9.66
C VAL A 38 1.48 5.74 11.08
N PRO A 39 2.48 4.89 11.39
CA PRO A 39 2.63 4.30 12.72
C PRO A 39 2.72 5.34 13.83
N ALA A 40 3.45 6.43 13.59
CA ALA A 40 3.66 7.50 14.57
C ALA A 40 2.41 8.34 14.89
N LYS A 41 1.41 8.39 13.99
CA LYS A 41 0.26 9.29 14.12
C LYS A 41 -1.09 8.57 14.23
N ASN A 42 -1.13 7.24 14.04
CA ASN A 42 -2.36 6.45 13.92
C ASN A 42 -3.35 6.92 12.84
N GLU A 43 -2.93 7.84 11.96
CA GLU A 43 -3.72 8.38 10.86
C GLU A 43 -3.49 7.58 9.58
N LYS A 44 -4.53 7.39 8.77
CA LYS A 44 -4.42 6.78 7.44
C LYS A 44 -4.23 7.88 6.38
N LYS A 45 -3.09 7.88 5.69
CA LYS A 45 -2.87 8.78 4.54
C LYS A 45 -3.29 8.11 3.23
N ARG A 46 -3.87 8.92 2.35
CA ARG A 46 -4.33 8.49 1.02
C ARG A 46 -3.18 8.56 0.02
N PHE A 47 -3.01 7.49 -0.75
CA PHE A 47 -2.09 7.41 -1.88
C PHE A 47 -2.86 7.29 -3.18
N ARG A 48 -2.37 7.95 -4.24
CA ARG A 48 -2.98 7.93 -5.58
C ARG A 48 -1.89 7.67 -6.61
N LYS A 49 -1.98 6.54 -7.31
CA LYS A 49 -1.09 6.22 -8.43
C LYS A 49 -1.84 6.41 -9.74
N ARG A 50 -1.40 7.36 -10.56
CA ARG A 50 -1.97 7.58 -11.90
C ARG A 50 -1.61 6.40 -12.80
N MET A 51 -2.58 5.92 -13.56
CA MET A 51 -2.34 4.94 -14.61
C MET A 51 -2.22 5.62 -15.96
N SER A 52 -1.20 5.21 -16.72
CA SER A 52 -1.04 5.64 -18.10
C SER A 52 -2.30 5.30 -18.93
N PRO A 53 -2.69 6.18 -19.85
CA PRO A 53 -3.68 5.85 -20.87
C PRO A 53 -3.21 4.64 -21.68
N MET A 54 -4.13 3.69 -21.93
CA MET A 54 -3.88 2.50 -22.75
C MET A 54 -5.12 2.22 -23.59
N THR A 55 -4.91 1.92 -24.86
CA THR A 55 -5.94 1.46 -25.79
C THR A 55 -5.66 0.00 -26.15
N PRO A 56 -6.63 -0.92 -26.05
CA PRO A 56 -8.02 -0.72 -25.65
C PRO A 56 -8.24 -0.64 -24.11
N ASN A 57 -9.35 -0.03 -23.69
CA ASN A 57 -9.72 0.11 -22.28
C ASN A 57 -9.78 -1.23 -21.51
N ARG A 58 -10.08 -2.34 -22.21
CA ARG A 58 -10.10 -3.68 -21.63
C ARG A 58 -8.75 -4.09 -21.08
N ASP A 59 -7.67 -3.81 -21.81
CA ASP A 59 -6.32 -4.17 -21.38
C ASP A 59 -5.83 -3.25 -20.27
N ARG A 60 -6.23 -1.97 -20.31
CA ARG A 60 -6.05 -1.04 -19.20
C ARG A 60 -6.69 -1.56 -17.91
N GLU A 61 -7.87 -2.16 -18.00
CA GLU A 61 -8.56 -2.75 -16.84
C GLU A 61 -7.88 -4.02 -16.32
N LYS A 62 -7.40 -4.90 -17.22
CA LYS A 62 -6.59 -6.05 -16.82
C LYS A 62 -5.32 -5.61 -16.10
N TYR A 63 -4.64 -4.60 -16.62
CA TYR A 63 -3.46 -4.02 -16.01
C TYR A 63 -3.77 -3.42 -14.63
N ALA A 64 -4.88 -2.67 -14.52
CA ALA A 64 -5.36 -2.12 -13.27
C ALA A 64 -5.59 -3.20 -12.20
N LYS A 65 -6.28 -4.28 -12.58
CA LYS A 65 -6.56 -5.42 -11.69
C LYS A 65 -5.27 -6.06 -11.18
N ARG A 66 -4.28 -6.27 -12.06
CA ARG A 66 -2.95 -6.77 -11.67
C ARG A 66 -2.26 -5.83 -10.69
N MET A 67 -2.24 -4.53 -10.98
CA MET A 67 -1.58 -3.56 -10.11
C MET A 67 -2.26 -3.43 -8.74
N ILE A 68 -3.60 -3.52 -8.68
CA ILE A 68 -4.34 -3.59 -7.41
C ILE A 68 -3.92 -4.83 -6.61
N ALA A 69 -3.91 -6.00 -7.24
CA ALA A 69 -3.53 -7.24 -6.57
C ALA A 69 -2.11 -7.17 -5.99
N THR A 70 -1.15 -6.66 -6.77
CA THR A 70 0.23 -6.47 -6.30
C THR A 70 0.33 -5.48 -5.13
N ILE A 71 -0.39 -4.35 -5.20
CA ILE A 71 -0.38 -3.37 -4.11
C ILE A 71 -0.99 -3.97 -2.84
N ASN A 72 -2.11 -4.68 -2.96
CA ASN A 72 -2.75 -5.32 -1.81
C ASN A 72 -1.85 -6.38 -1.18
N GLN A 73 -1.22 -7.23 -1.99
CA GLN A 73 -0.25 -8.21 -1.50
C GLN A 73 0.92 -7.56 -0.75
N LYS A 74 1.43 -6.42 -1.25
CA LYS A 74 2.46 -5.65 -0.54
C LYS A 74 1.95 -5.09 0.79
N LEU A 75 0.77 -4.48 0.79
CA LEU A 75 0.18 -3.92 2.02
C LEU A 75 -0.09 -5.02 3.06
N GLU A 76 -0.52 -6.20 2.63
CA GLU A 76 -0.68 -7.39 3.47
C GLU A 76 0.65 -7.86 4.06
N SER A 77 1.74 -7.79 3.29
CA SER A 77 3.09 -8.14 3.77
C SER A 77 3.73 -7.07 4.66
N GLY A 78 2.98 -6.03 5.07
CA GLY A 78 3.48 -4.95 5.92
C GLY A 78 4.31 -3.90 5.20
N TRP A 79 4.29 -3.87 3.86
CA TRP A 79 4.94 -2.80 3.09
C TRP A 79 4.27 -1.46 3.34
N SER A 80 5.09 -0.42 3.47
CA SER A 80 4.66 0.95 3.67
C SER A 80 5.00 1.81 2.45
N PRO A 81 4.00 2.48 1.82
CA PRO A 81 4.23 3.36 0.68
C PRO A 81 5.02 4.64 1.03
N PHE A 82 5.25 4.93 2.31
CA PHE A 82 6.01 6.12 2.74
C PHE A 82 7.51 6.03 2.41
N TYR A 83 8.02 4.82 2.21
CA TYR A 83 9.45 4.59 1.98
C TYR A 83 9.75 4.29 0.51
N ASP A 84 8.74 4.06 -0.33
CA ASP A 84 8.91 3.72 -1.74
C ASP A 84 9.11 5.01 -2.58
N ASP A 85 10.28 5.63 -2.42
CA ASP A 85 10.70 6.76 -3.23
C ASP A 85 11.69 6.26 -4.30
N PRO A 86 11.37 6.40 -5.61
CA PRO A 86 12.25 5.95 -6.68
C PRO A 86 13.60 6.68 -6.73
N ASN A 87 13.72 7.83 -6.04
CA ASN A 87 14.97 8.58 -5.95
C ASN A 87 15.84 8.17 -4.76
N VAL A 88 15.30 7.38 -3.82
CA VAL A 88 16.07 6.93 -2.67
C VAL A 88 16.97 5.78 -3.08
N ARG A 89 18.27 6.05 -3.13
CA ARG A 89 19.31 5.03 -3.32
C ARG A 89 19.65 4.46 -1.95
N TYR A 90 19.12 3.28 -1.64
CA TYR A 90 19.53 2.55 -0.44
C TYR A 90 20.99 2.12 -0.56
N LYS A 91 21.75 2.30 0.52
CA LYS A 91 23.11 1.76 0.65
C LYS A 91 23.06 0.35 1.26
N SER A 92 24.13 -0.41 1.11
CA SER A 92 24.23 -1.74 1.72
C SER A 92 24.17 -1.64 3.25
N LEU A 93 23.71 -2.72 3.88
CA LEU A 93 23.64 -2.79 5.33
C LEU A 93 25.04 -2.63 5.96
N ASP A 94 26.05 -3.27 5.35
CA ASP A 94 27.45 -3.18 5.79
C ASP A 94 27.95 -1.74 5.78
N TYR A 95 27.69 -0.99 4.70
CA TYR A 95 28.07 0.41 4.61
C TYR A 95 27.45 1.24 5.74
N CYS A 96 26.17 1.00 6.05
CA CYS A 96 25.47 1.69 7.12
C CYS A 96 26.03 1.32 8.51
N ALA A 97 26.39 0.05 8.71
CA ALA A 97 27.00 -0.43 9.95
C ALA A 97 28.38 0.20 10.17
N ASP A 98 29.24 0.21 9.15
CA ASP A 98 30.56 0.81 9.19
C ASP A 98 30.48 2.32 9.47
N LEU A 99 29.56 3.02 8.81
CA LEU A 99 29.34 4.45 9.03
C LEU A 99 28.95 4.73 10.49
N PHE A 100 28.00 3.97 11.04
CA PHE A 100 27.55 4.17 12.42
C PHE A 100 28.68 3.98 13.43
N LEU A 101 29.50 2.94 13.27
CA LEU A 101 30.65 2.67 14.13
C LEU A 101 31.74 3.75 14.00
N SER A 102 31.92 4.33 12.81
CA SER A 102 32.90 5.40 12.56
C SER A 102 32.51 6.77 13.15
N MET A 103 31.25 6.95 13.55
CA MET A 103 30.71 8.20 14.12
C MET A 103 30.73 8.23 15.66
N GLN A 104 31.18 7.16 16.31
CA GLN A 104 31.42 7.10 17.76
C GLN A 104 32.84 7.55 18.10
#